data_AF-A0A060C066-F1
#
_entry.id   AF-A0A060C066-F1
#
_cell.length_a   1.000
_cell.length_b   1.000
_cell.length_c   1.000
_cell.angle_alpha   90.00
_cell.angle_beta   90.00
_cell.angle_gamma   90.00
#
_symmetry.space_group_name_H-M   'P 1'
#
loop_
_entity.id
_entity.type
_entity.pdbx_description
1 polymer ?
#
loop_
_entity_poly.entity_id
_entity_poly.type
_entity_poly.pdbx_seq_one_letter_code
_entity_poly.pdbx_strand_id
1 'polypeptide(L)'
;HDGEFCGNGILFADHSPTPRMQEVKYLYQGFATVITRQDFTVTNRMLFTSTAAYECVVTVAQEGRVLDSAEVATDVAPGASGTFPLPFEVPAGPGEYAVEVSYRLRADTNWASAGDEVGWEQAVFGAWEPARLSAARRAWCVASTTL
;
A
#
# COMPACT_ATOMS: atom_id res chain seq x y z
N HIS A 1 -21.82 9.04 36.25
CA HIS A 1 -21.18 7.93 35.53
C HIS A 1 -21.13 8.34 34.07
N ASP A 2 -19.93 8.43 33.48
CA ASP A 2 -19.73 9.01 32.14
C ASP A 2 -19.68 7.96 31.02
N GLY A 3 -20.30 6.80 31.27
CA GLY A 3 -20.54 5.76 30.27
C GLY A 3 -19.27 5.28 29.58
N GLU A 4 -19.28 5.35 28.25
CA GLU A 4 -18.24 4.86 27.34
C GLU A 4 -17.04 5.82 27.20
N PHE A 5 -17.04 6.96 27.89
CA PHE A 5 -15.98 7.97 27.72
C PHE A 5 -14.57 7.47 28.13
N CYS A 6 -14.47 6.33 28.81
CA CYS A 6 -13.20 5.70 29.19
C CYS A 6 -12.59 4.80 28.09
N GLY A 7 -13.33 4.45 27.04
CA GLY A 7 -12.96 3.47 26.00
C GLY A 7 -12.18 4.00 24.80
N ASN A 8 -11.26 4.94 24.99
CA ASN A 8 -10.58 5.65 23.88
C ASN A 8 -9.24 5.01 23.43
N GLY A 9 -8.92 3.79 23.85
CA GLY A 9 -7.66 3.12 23.57
C GLY A 9 -7.44 2.77 22.09
N ILE A 10 -6.17 2.61 21.70
CA ILE A 10 -5.76 2.05 20.39
C ILE A 10 -5.79 0.51 20.38
N LEU A 11 -5.94 -0.08 21.56
CA LEU A 11 -6.15 -1.49 21.83
C LEU A 11 -7.45 -1.66 22.60
N PHE A 12 -8.10 -2.81 22.44
CA PHE A 12 -9.16 -3.24 23.35
C PHE A 12 -8.57 -3.65 24.71
N ALA A 13 -9.43 -3.85 25.71
CA ALA A 13 -9.01 -4.20 27.07
C ALA A 13 -8.25 -5.53 27.17
N ASP A 14 -8.45 -6.44 26.21
CA ASP A 14 -7.75 -7.72 26.09
C ASP A 14 -6.45 -7.63 25.26
N HIS A 15 -6.02 -6.40 24.94
CA HIS A 15 -4.87 -6.08 24.08
C HIS A 15 -5.03 -6.48 22.61
N SER A 16 -6.22 -6.87 22.15
CA SER A 16 -6.47 -7.04 20.73
C SER A 16 -6.44 -5.68 20.00
N PRO A 17 -5.88 -5.60 18.78
CA PRO A 17 -5.75 -4.34 18.05
C PRO A 17 -7.11 -3.83 17.61
N THR A 18 -7.33 -2.53 17.81
CA THR A 18 -8.46 -1.83 17.16
C THR A 18 -8.12 -1.55 15.70
N PRO A 19 -9.11 -1.25 14.83
CA PRO A 19 -8.84 -0.83 13.44
C PRO A 19 -7.89 0.38 13.33
N ARG A 20 -7.84 1.24 14.36
CA ARG A 20 -6.94 2.40 14.41
C ARG A 20 -5.47 2.01 14.49
N MET A 21 -5.16 0.82 15.01
CA MET A 21 -3.78 0.36 15.17
C MET A 21 -3.07 0.20 13.81
N GLN A 22 -3.80 -0.16 12.75
CA GLN A 22 -3.22 -0.30 11.41
C GLN A 22 -2.67 1.04 10.90
N GLU A 23 -3.44 2.12 11.08
CA GLU A 23 -3.00 3.47 10.71
C GLU A 23 -1.81 3.92 11.55
N VAL A 24 -1.81 3.65 12.86
CA VAL A 24 -0.67 3.96 13.73
C VAL A 24 0.58 3.21 13.27
N LYS A 25 0.46 1.91 12.95
CA LYS A 25 1.58 1.10 12.44
C LYS A 25 2.15 1.70 11.16
N TYR A 26 1.28 2.07 10.21
CA TYR A 26 1.70 2.66 8.93
C TYR A 26 2.38 4.02 9.11
N LEU A 27 1.77 4.95 9.86
CA LEU A 27 2.31 6.31 10.04
C LEU A 27 3.67 6.32 10.77
N TYR A 28 3.86 5.41 11.73
CA TYR A 28 5.07 5.31 12.54
C TYR A 28 6.16 4.40 11.95
N GLN A 29 5.93 3.79 10.78
CA GLN A 29 6.95 2.94 10.14
C GLN A 29 8.24 3.71 9.86
N GLY A 30 9.39 3.04 9.87
CA GLY A 30 10.69 3.69 9.67
C GLY A 30 11.06 4.00 8.21
N PHE A 31 10.13 3.81 7.28
CA PHE A 31 10.37 3.95 5.85
C PHE A 31 9.39 4.95 5.24
N ALA A 32 9.81 5.64 4.20
CA ALA A 32 8.94 6.37 3.29
C ALA A 32 9.33 5.97 1.88
N THR A 33 8.38 5.41 1.11
CA THR A 33 8.66 4.84 -0.22
C THR A 33 7.85 5.60 -1.26
N VAL A 34 8.44 5.84 -2.43
CA VAL A 34 7.76 6.37 -3.59
C VAL A 34 7.95 5.37 -4.72
N ILE A 35 6.85 4.90 -5.30
CA ILE A 35 6.87 3.84 -6.32
C ILE A 35 6.46 4.45 -7.66
N THR A 36 7.26 4.19 -8.69
CA THR A 36 6.97 4.52 -10.10
C THR A 36 6.72 3.24 -10.90
N ARG A 37 6.47 3.34 -12.21
CA ARG A 37 6.32 2.16 -13.08
C ARG A 37 7.62 1.41 -13.33
N GLN A 38 8.78 2.00 -13.01
CA GLN A 38 10.10 1.47 -13.37
C GLN A 38 10.96 1.19 -12.14
N ASP A 39 10.77 1.96 -11.08
CA ASP A 39 11.61 1.92 -9.89
C ASP A 39 10.80 2.26 -8.64
N PHE A 40 11.42 2.09 -7.49
CA PHE A 40 10.96 2.66 -6.23
C PHE A 40 12.11 3.35 -5.52
N THR A 41 11.81 4.46 -4.84
CA THR A 41 12.75 5.18 -4.00
C THR A 41 12.34 5.02 -2.55
N VAL A 42 13.22 4.44 -1.74
CA VAL A 42 13.04 4.32 -0.29
C VAL A 42 13.85 5.39 0.41
N THR A 43 13.23 6.06 1.38
CA THR A 43 13.88 6.94 2.35
C THR A 43 13.88 6.24 3.71
N ASN A 44 15.06 5.95 4.23
CA ASN A 44 15.26 5.32 5.51
C ASN A 44 15.17 6.38 6.62
N ARG A 45 14.09 6.36 7.40
CA ARG A 45 13.87 7.28 8.53
C ARG A 45 14.43 6.74 9.85
N MET A 46 15.05 5.56 9.86
CA MET A 46 15.74 5.03 11.02
C MET A 46 17.02 5.84 11.30
N LEU A 47 17.48 5.81 12.54
CA LEU A 47 18.68 6.56 12.99
C LEU A 47 19.97 5.73 12.99
N PHE A 48 19.87 4.40 13.05
CA PHE A 48 21.04 3.51 13.21
C PHE A 48 21.00 2.24 12.35
N THR A 49 19.83 1.87 11.83
CA THR A 49 19.63 0.60 11.11
C THR A 49 19.57 0.86 9.60
N SER A 50 20.41 0.18 8.82
CA SER A 50 20.31 0.16 7.34
C SER A 50 19.09 -0.66 6.90
N THR A 51 18.53 -0.35 5.72
CA THR A 51 17.50 -1.18 5.09
C THR A 51 17.99 -2.60 4.79
N ALA A 52 19.30 -2.84 4.73
CA ALA A 52 19.88 -4.18 4.54
C ALA A 52 19.51 -5.19 5.64
N ALA A 53 19.13 -4.69 6.83
CA ALA A 53 18.65 -5.52 7.92
C ALA A 53 17.27 -6.16 7.65
N TYR A 54 16.56 -5.69 6.62
CA TYR A 54 15.21 -6.10 6.27
C TYR A 54 15.18 -6.82 4.93
N GLU A 55 14.25 -7.75 4.79
CA GLU A 55 13.87 -8.35 3.53
C GLU A 55 12.90 -7.39 2.84
N CYS A 56 13.29 -6.84 1.68
CA CYS A 56 12.44 -5.97 0.89
C CYS A 56 11.80 -6.81 -0.22
N VAL A 57 10.50 -7.06 -0.13
CA VAL A 57 9.73 -7.85 -1.08
C VAL A 57 8.87 -6.92 -1.92
N VAL A 58 9.03 -7.00 -3.24
CA VAL A 58 8.26 -6.20 -4.20
C VAL A 58 7.30 -7.12 -4.92
N THR A 59 6.01 -6.80 -4.88
CA THR A 59 4.93 -7.63 -5.45
C THR A 59 4.11 -6.81 -6.43
N VAL A 60 3.75 -7.40 -7.56
CA VAL A 60 2.76 -6.83 -8.48
C VAL A 60 1.53 -7.72 -8.54
N ALA A 61 0.35 -7.11 -8.42
CA ALA A 61 -0.93 -7.77 -8.56
C ALA A 61 -1.78 -7.05 -9.61
N GLN A 62 -2.55 -7.81 -10.39
CA GLN A 62 -3.57 -7.29 -11.30
C GLN A 62 -4.96 -7.65 -10.77
N GLU A 63 -5.82 -6.67 -10.54
CA GLU A 63 -7.19 -6.88 -10.02
C GLU A 63 -7.20 -7.77 -8.76
N GLY A 64 -6.25 -7.51 -7.85
CA GLY A 64 -6.06 -8.28 -6.61
C GLY A 64 -5.41 -9.65 -6.77
N ARG A 65 -5.03 -10.09 -7.97
CA ARG A 65 -4.31 -11.35 -8.21
C ARG A 65 -2.83 -11.09 -8.39
N VAL A 66 -2.00 -11.66 -7.51
CA VAL A 66 -0.54 -11.58 -7.62
C VAL A 66 -0.09 -12.16 -8.97
N LEU A 67 0.63 -11.35 -9.74
CA LEU A 67 1.26 -11.74 -10.99
C LEU A 67 2.69 -12.19 -10.74
N ASP A 68 3.45 -11.44 -9.94
CA ASP A 68 4.85 -11.71 -9.63
C ASP A 68 5.26 -11.10 -8.29
N SER A 69 6.32 -11.66 -7.69
CA SER A 69 6.89 -11.21 -6.42
C SER A 69 8.37 -11.58 -6.32
N ALA A 70 9.21 -10.63 -5.93
CA ALA A 70 10.64 -10.85 -5.80
C ALA A 70 11.26 -10.04 -4.65
N GLU A 71 12.33 -10.59 -4.08
CA GLU A 71 13.17 -9.87 -3.11
C GLU A 71 14.12 -8.91 -3.85
N VAL A 72 14.23 -7.68 -3.35
CA VAL A 72 15.18 -6.67 -3.81
C VAL A 72 16.17 -6.35 -2.69
N ALA A 73 17.46 -6.56 -2.93
CA ALA A 73 18.49 -6.18 -1.97
C ALA A 73 18.57 -4.64 -1.87
N THR A 74 18.24 -4.11 -0.69
CA THR A 74 18.34 -2.67 -0.41
C THR A 74 19.40 -2.44 0.65
N ASP A 75 20.30 -1.48 0.44
CA ASP A 75 21.27 -1.04 1.44
C ASP A 75 21.30 0.49 1.49
N VAL A 76 20.33 1.04 2.22
CA VAL A 76 20.18 2.48 2.42
C VAL A 76 20.51 2.82 3.85
N ALA A 77 21.56 3.63 4.00
CA ALA A 77 22.03 4.10 5.29
C ALA A 77 20.92 4.85 6.08
N PRO A 78 21.01 4.90 7.41
CA PRO A 78 20.11 5.70 8.23
C PRO A 78 20.02 7.15 7.78
N GLY A 79 18.81 7.68 7.66
CA GLY A 79 18.55 9.05 7.23
C GLY A 79 18.75 9.33 5.73
N ALA A 80 19.13 8.33 4.93
CA ALA A 80 19.38 8.48 3.50
C ALA A 80 18.22 7.96 2.63
N SER A 81 18.31 8.24 1.33
CA SER A 81 17.39 7.70 0.32
C SER A 81 18.15 6.91 -0.73
N GLY A 82 17.53 5.85 -1.27
CA GLY A 82 18.06 5.04 -2.36
C GLY A 82 16.96 4.63 -3.33
N THR A 83 17.30 4.56 -4.61
CA THR A 83 16.37 4.17 -5.70
C THR A 83 16.79 2.82 -6.26
N PHE A 84 15.82 1.93 -6.44
CA PHE A 84 16.03 0.56 -6.92
C PHE A 84 15.05 0.27 -8.06
N PRO A 85 15.49 -0.40 -9.14
CA PRO A 85 14.58 -0.80 -10.20
C PRO A 85 13.57 -1.82 -9.69
N LEU A 86 12.36 -1.80 -10.24
CA LEU A 86 11.41 -2.87 -10.01
C LEU A 86 11.95 -4.18 -10.62
N PRO A 87 11.74 -5.32 -9.96
CA PRO A 87 12.24 -6.61 -10.45
C PRO A 87 11.44 -7.15 -11.64
N PHE A 88 10.36 -6.47 -12.03
CA PHE A 88 9.47 -6.81 -13.14
C PHE A 88 9.02 -5.54 -13.87
N GLU A 89 8.50 -5.72 -15.08
CA GLU A 89 7.83 -4.64 -15.82
C GLU A 89 6.35 -4.55 -15.40
N VAL A 90 5.89 -3.34 -15.06
CA VAL A 90 4.46 -3.10 -14.78
C VAL A 90 3.71 -2.93 -16.10
N PRO A 91 2.79 -3.83 -16.48
CA PRO A 91 2.12 -3.74 -17.77
C PRO A 91 1.35 -2.42 -17.97
N ALA A 92 1.29 -1.96 -19.22
CA ALA A 92 0.49 -0.81 -19.63
C ALA A 92 -0.91 -1.20 -20.17
N GLY A 93 -1.28 -2.48 -20.06
CA GLY A 93 -2.56 -3.01 -20.52
C GLY A 93 -3.74 -2.52 -19.68
N PRO A 94 -4.97 -2.90 -20.06
CA PRO A 94 -6.16 -2.60 -19.26
C PRO A 94 -6.08 -3.30 -17.89
N GLY A 95 -6.76 -2.70 -16.91
CA GLY A 95 -6.88 -3.21 -15.55
C GLY A 95 -6.06 -2.41 -14.53
N GLU A 96 -6.33 -2.70 -13.27
CA GLU A 96 -5.63 -2.16 -12.10
C GLU A 96 -4.42 -3.04 -11.76
N TYR A 97 -3.22 -2.44 -11.76
CA TYR A 97 -1.97 -3.05 -11.33
C TYR A 97 -1.50 -2.39 -10.04
N ALA A 98 -1.54 -3.12 -8.93
CA ALA A 98 -1.00 -2.68 -7.65
C ALA A 98 0.44 -3.17 -7.52
N VAL A 99 1.37 -2.26 -7.26
CA VAL A 99 2.75 -2.58 -6.89
C VAL A 99 2.93 -2.26 -5.41
N GLU A 100 3.27 -3.28 -4.64
CA GLU A 100 3.53 -3.18 -3.20
C GLU A 100 5.02 -3.40 -2.92
N VAL A 101 5.59 -2.58 -2.06
CA VAL A 101 6.94 -2.74 -1.50
C VAL A 101 6.78 -2.98 -0.01
N SER A 102 7.17 -4.17 0.46
CA SER A 102 7.02 -4.63 1.86
C SER A 102 8.39 -4.86 2.49
N TYR A 103 8.61 -4.33 3.69
CA TYR A 103 9.84 -4.51 4.47
C TYR A 103 9.57 -5.46 5.64
N ARG A 104 10.27 -6.60 5.67
CA ARG A 104 10.07 -7.68 6.64
C ARG A 104 11.33 -7.99 7.42
N LEU A 105 11.17 -8.48 8.65
CA LEU A 105 12.30 -8.91 9.46
C LEU A 105 12.98 -10.13 8.84
N ARG A 106 14.31 -10.10 8.67
CA ARG A 106 15.09 -11.25 8.16
C ARG A 106 15.24 -12.38 9.16
N ALA A 107 15.18 -12.06 10.46
CA ALA A 107 15.43 -12.98 11.55
C ALA A 107 14.54 -12.66 12.74
N ASP A 108 14.36 -13.63 13.63
CA ASP A 108 13.62 -13.47 14.87
C ASP A 108 14.25 -12.38 15.73
N THR A 109 13.38 -11.60 16.37
CA THR A 109 13.75 -10.61 17.37
C THR A 109 13.04 -10.93 18.69
N ASN A 110 13.37 -10.20 19.74
CA ASN A 110 12.69 -10.33 21.03
C ASN A 110 11.22 -9.86 21.02
N TRP A 111 10.74 -9.20 19.95
CA TRP A 111 9.39 -8.63 19.88
C TRP A 111 8.56 -9.11 18.69
N ALA A 112 9.17 -9.74 17.69
CA ALA A 112 8.52 -10.24 16.48
C ALA A 112 9.36 -11.36 15.83
N SER A 113 8.71 -12.20 15.04
CA SER A 113 9.34 -13.32 14.33
C SER A 113 9.92 -12.87 12.98
N ALA A 114 10.80 -13.67 12.41
CA ALA A 114 11.22 -13.50 11.02
C ALA A 114 10.00 -13.52 10.08
N GLY A 115 10.03 -12.65 9.07
CA GLY A 115 8.94 -12.47 8.10
C GLY A 115 7.87 -11.44 8.53
N ASP A 116 7.85 -11.00 9.80
CA ASP A 116 6.91 -9.97 10.24
C ASP A 116 7.18 -8.64 9.51
N GLU A 117 6.13 -8.06 8.94
CA GLU A 117 6.20 -6.81 8.20
C GLU A 117 6.29 -5.61 9.16
N VAL A 118 7.30 -4.77 8.94
CA VAL A 118 7.58 -3.58 9.76
C VAL A 118 7.25 -2.27 9.04
N GLY A 119 7.04 -2.34 7.73
CA GLY A 119 6.54 -1.23 6.94
C GLY A 119 6.27 -1.65 5.51
N TRP A 120 5.44 -0.88 4.81
CA TRP A 120 5.09 -1.13 3.43
C TRP A 120 4.63 0.17 2.75
N GLU A 121 4.55 0.11 1.42
CA GLU A 121 3.92 1.14 0.60
C GLU A 121 3.34 0.53 -0.67
N GLN A 122 2.30 1.16 -1.25
CA GLN A 122 1.70 0.70 -2.49
C GLN A 122 1.44 1.85 -3.47
N ALA A 123 1.68 1.60 -4.75
CA ALA A 123 1.20 2.44 -5.85
C ALA A 123 0.34 1.64 -6.82
N VAL A 124 -0.70 2.29 -7.34
CA VAL A 124 -1.61 1.69 -8.32
C VAL A 124 -1.38 2.32 -9.68
N PHE A 125 -1.19 1.46 -10.67
CA PHE A 125 -1.00 1.81 -12.07
C PHE A 125 -2.11 1.16 -12.90
N GLY A 126 -2.67 1.90 -13.84
CA GLY A 126 -3.67 1.32 -14.73
C GLY A 126 -4.14 2.32 -15.77
N ALA A 127 -4.70 1.81 -16.85
CA ALA A 127 -5.52 2.59 -17.75
C ALA A 127 -6.98 2.43 -17.29
N TRP A 128 -7.47 3.37 -16.49
CA TRP A 128 -8.89 3.43 -16.21
C TRP A 128 -9.57 3.97 -17.47
N GLU A 129 -10.34 3.14 -18.17
CA GLU A 129 -11.32 3.69 -19.10
C GLU A 129 -12.45 4.24 -18.20
N PRO A 130 -12.76 5.55 -18.24
CA PRO A 130 -13.94 6.04 -17.57
C PRO A 130 -15.11 5.16 -18.02
N ALA A 131 -15.84 4.59 -17.07
CA ALA A 131 -17.06 3.88 -17.38
C ALA A 131 -17.88 4.81 -18.28
N ARG A 132 -18.04 4.43 -19.56
CA ARG A 132 -18.90 5.18 -20.47
C ARG A 132 -20.29 5.02 -19.90
N LEU A 133 -20.76 6.01 -19.15
CA LEU A 133 -22.17 6.14 -18.83
C LEU A 133 -22.87 6.20 -20.19
N SER A 134 -23.48 5.09 -20.61
CA SER A 134 -24.30 5.10 -21.81
C SER A 134 -25.44 6.06 -21.52
N ALA A 135 -25.38 7.25 -22.11
CA ALA A 135 -26.48 8.18 -22.07
C ALA A 135 -27.66 7.50 -22.77
N ALA A 136 -28.54 6.88 -21.98
CA ALA A 136 -29.81 6.38 -22.46
C ALA A 136 -30.59 7.60 -22.97
N ARG A 137 -30.56 7.83 -24.28
CA ARG A 137 -31.36 8.84 -24.96
C ARG A 137 -32.84 8.50 -24.75
N ARG A 138 -33.46 9.03 -23.70
CA ARG A 138 -34.92 9.10 -23.62
C ARG A 138 -35.35 10.31 -24.45
N ALA A 139 -35.72 10.06 -25.71
CA ALA A 139 -36.45 11.02 -26.51
C ALA A 139 -37.84 11.20 -25.88
N TRP A 140 -38.10 12.36 -25.29
CA TRP A 140 -39.41 12.73 -24.79
C TRP A 140 -40.20 13.34 -25.95
N CYS A 141 -41.10 12.56 -26.54
CA CYS A 141 -42.03 13.04 -27.56
C CYS A 141 -43.26 13.59 -26.83
N VAL A 142 -43.38 14.91 -26.72
CA VAL A 142 -44.60 15.55 -26.19
C VAL A 142 -45.58 15.69 -27.35
N ALA A 143 -46.62 14.86 -27.37
CA ALA A 143 -47.77 15.08 -28.23
C ALA A 143 -48.63 16.18 -27.60
N SER A 144 -48.69 17.34 -28.26
CA SER A 144 -49.62 18.43 -27.90
C SER A 144 -50.96 18.18 -28.58
N THR A 145 -51.97 17.81 -27.81
CA THR A 145 -53.37 17.75 -28.25
C THR A 145 -53.93 19.16 -28.33
N THR A 146 -54.29 19.61 -29.53
CA THR A 146 -55.06 20.83 -29.78
C THR A 146 -56.55 20.55 -29.53
N LEU A 147 -57.21 21.44 -28.80
CA LEU A 147 -58.65 21.70 -28.87
C LEU A 147 -58.85 23.11 -29.39
#